data_AF-A0A2D0VKX7-F1
#
_entry.id   AF-A0A2D0VKX7-F1
#
_cell.length_a   1.000
_cell.length_b   1.000
_cell.length_c   1.000
_cell.angle_alpha   90.00
_cell.angle_beta   90.00
_cell.angle_gamma   90.00
#
_symmetry.space_group_name_H-M   'P 1'
#
loop_
_entity.id
_entity.type
_entity.pdbx_description
1 polymer ?
#
loop_
_entity_poly.entity_id
_entity_poly.type
_entity_poly.pdbx_seq_one_letter_code
_entity_poly.pdbx_strand_id
1 'polypeptide(L)'
;YRPIIDAFRVFAKTDNSMYTKSDQMNGEFICPSSGKPCSCGESKVHNCENSAGGVICGEHRPVSYSEINGSLYNEKELIFPPELVLRNDLPLKLHGFGGIRWYRPLKLKNLLDLKSAYPDAKLVVGNTEVGIEINFKSAQYPILICVTHVPELNVLSIKENGVEIGSSVRLSRLQEVLIKVISEREIHETSSCRAISEQLKWFAGKQVKNVASVGGNICTASPISDLNPLWMAARAEFHIVDSEGNIRTVHAKDFFLGYRKVDLVQGEILLSIFLPWSRHCEFVKEFKQSHRREDDIALVNAGMRVYL
;
A
#
# COMPACT_ATOMS: atom_id res chain seq x y z
N TYR A 1 -12.61 -11.92 10.55
CA TYR A 1 -13.99 -11.57 10.16
C TYR A 1 -14.26 -10.06 10.01
N ARG A 2 -13.58 -9.15 10.74
CA ARG A 2 -13.83 -7.69 10.63
C ARG A 2 -13.59 -7.06 9.24
N PRO A 3 -12.59 -7.47 8.42
CA PRO A 3 -12.48 -6.96 7.04
C PRO A 3 -13.71 -7.23 6.17
N ILE A 4 -14.44 -8.31 6.45
CA ILE A 4 -15.71 -8.65 5.77
C ILE A 4 -16.84 -7.74 6.28
N ILE A 5 -16.88 -7.42 7.57
CA ILE A 5 -17.89 -6.52 8.17
C ILE A 5 -17.65 -5.06 7.76
N ASP A 6 -16.41 -4.60 7.72
CA ASP A 6 -16.07 -3.24 7.31
C ASP A 6 -16.30 -3.06 5.80
N ALA A 7 -16.01 -4.08 4.98
CA ALA A 7 -16.43 -4.11 3.59
C ALA A 7 -17.96 -4.12 3.46
N PHE A 8 -18.68 -4.88 4.28
CA PHE A 8 -20.15 -4.90 4.28
C PHE A 8 -20.75 -3.53 4.60
N ARG A 9 -20.19 -2.77 5.55
CA ARG A 9 -20.64 -1.41 5.90
C ARG A 9 -20.50 -0.41 4.76
N VAL A 10 -19.59 -0.66 3.82
CA VAL A 10 -19.43 0.15 2.59
C VAL A 10 -20.56 -0.11 1.58
N PHE A 11 -21.15 -1.31 1.59
CA PHE A 11 -22.24 -1.70 0.68
C PHE A 11 -23.64 -1.65 1.32
N ALA A 12 -23.73 -1.62 2.64
CA ALA A 12 -24.99 -1.47 3.35
C ALA A 12 -25.55 -0.06 3.13
N LYS A 13 -26.80 0.03 2.65
CA LYS A 13 -27.54 1.30 2.71
C LYS A 13 -27.59 1.73 4.18
N THR A 14 -27.53 3.03 4.41
CA THR A 14 -27.37 3.77 5.68
C THR A 14 -28.25 3.37 6.86
N ASP A 15 -29.12 2.38 6.72
CA ASP A 15 -29.92 1.78 7.78
C ASP A 15 -29.64 0.28 7.91
N ASN A 16 -29.01 -0.11 9.03
CA ASN A 16 -28.73 -1.50 9.37
C ASN A 16 -30.02 -2.28 9.73
N SER A 17 -31.15 -1.61 9.96
CA SER A 17 -32.41 -2.23 10.39
C SER A 17 -32.95 -3.27 9.40
N MET A 18 -32.64 -3.14 8.11
CA MET A 18 -33.01 -4.13 7.10
C MET A 18 -32.25 -5.46 7.22
N TYR A 19 -31.07 -5.47 7.83
CA TYR A 19 -30.21 -6.64 7.94
C TYR A 19 -30.22 -7.25 9.34
N THR A 20 -30.70 -6.52 10.34
CA THR A 20 -30.79 -6.95 11.74
C THR A 20 -32.19 -7.33 12.19
N LYS A 21 -33.18 -7.38 11.29
CA LYS A 21 -34.45 -8.04 11.61
C LYS A 21 -34.19 -9.55 11.73
N SER A 22 -33.75 -9.94 12.92
CA SER A 22 -33.98 -11.28 13.45
C SER A 22 -35.49 -11.49 13.45
N ASP A 23 -35.95 -12.44 12.64
CA ASP A 23 -37.28 -13.00 12.81
C ASP A 23 -37.48 -13.31 14.29
N GLN A 24 -38.57 -12.78 14.85
CA GLN A 24 -39.04 -13.17 16.17
C GLN A 24 -39.44 -14.64 16.10
N MET A 25 -38.50 -15.54 16.37
CA MET A 25 -38.80 -16.90 16.78
C MET A 25 -38.49 -17.05 18.26
N ASN A 26 -39.50 -17.51 18.98
CA ASN A 26 -39.48 -17.78 20.41
C ASN A 26 -38.26 -18.61 20.85
N GLY A 27 -37.59 -18.18 21.93
CA GLY A 27 -36.80 -19.05 22.80
C GLY A 27 -35.28 -18.82 22.80
N GLU A 28 -34.82 -18.16 23.86
CA GLU A 28 -33.44 -18.04 24.38
C GLU A 28 -32.40 -17.21 23.58
N PHE A 29 -31.83 -16.22 24.27
CA PHE A 29 -30.72 -15.40 23.79
C PHE A 29 -29.45 -16.26 23.59
N ILE A 30 -28.97 -16.33 22.35
CA ILE A 30 -27.75 -17.04 22.00
C ILE A 30 -26.55 -16.09 22.13
N CYS A 31 -25.57 -16.48 22.94
CA CYS A 31 -24.37 -15.69 23.17
C CYS A 31 -23.51 -15.59 21.90
N PRO A 32 -23.15 -14.38 21.43
CA PRO A 32 -22.31 -14.20 20.25
C PRO A 32 -20.92 -14.81 20.37
N SER A 33 -20.40 -14.94 21.59
CA SER A 33 -19.05 -15.47 21.86
C SER A 33 -18.98 -16.99 21.87
N SER A 34 -20.08 -17.68 22.21
CA SER A 34 -20.09 -19.14 22.39
C SER A 34 -21.05 -19.87 21.45
N GLY A 35 -21.96 -19.17 20.77
CA GLY A 35 -22.96 -19.76 19.88
C GLY A 35 -23.97 -20.66 20.58
N LYS A 36 -24.11 -20.55 21.91
CA LYS A 36 -25.05 -21.32 22.74
C LYS A 36 -25.93 -20.38 23.58
N PRO A 37 -27.10 -20.85 24.06
CA PRO A 37 -27.93 -20.08 24.99
C PRO A 37 -27.12 -19.64 26.23
N CYS A 38 -27.13 -18.34 26.57
CA CYS A 38 -26.55 -17.84 27.83
C CYS A 38 -27.51 -16.88 28.54
N SER A 39 -27.45 -16.86 29.87
CA SER A 39 -28.19 -15.91 30.73
C SER A 39 -27.49 -14.57 30.91
N CYS A 40 -26.48 -14.27 30.07
CA CYS A 40 -25.59 -13.13 30.23
C CYS A 40 -26.18 -11.78 29.76
N GLY A 41 -27.50 -11.72 29.55
CA GLY A 41 -28.21 -10.58 28.96
C GLY A 41 -29.27 -9.89 29.84
N GLU A 42 -29.49 -10.28 31.10
CA GLU A 42 -30.47 -9.62 31.96
C GLU A 42 -29.83 -8.80 33.09
N SER A 43 -29.53 -7.53 32.81
CA SER A 43 -29.41 -6.52 33.84
C SER A 43 -30.25 -5.30 33.47
N LYS A 44 -31.39 -5.16 34.16
CA LYS A 44 -32.33 -4.03 34.08
C LYS A 44 -31.61 -2.72 34.33
N VAL A 45 -31.59 -1.82 33.35
CA VAL A 45 -31.26 -0.40 33.56
C VAL A 45 -32.57 0.35 33.78
N HIS A 46 -32.65 1.03 34.92
CA HIS A 46 -33.80 1.80 35.40
C HIS A 46 -34.24 2.90 34.42
N ASN A 47 -35.55 2.94 34.14
CA ASN A 47 -36.24 4.10 33.57
C ASN A 47 -36.31 5.23 34.61
N CYS A 48 -35.94 6.45 34.20
CA CYS A 48 -36.51 7.69 34.73
C CYS A 48 -37.16 8.44 33.56
N GLU A 49 -38.48 8.66 33.66
CA GLU A 49 -39.29 9.41 32.72
C GLU A 49 -39.36 10.91 33.05
N ASN A 50 -39.71 11.67 32.00
CA ASN A 50 -40.29 13.02 31.96
C ASN A 50 -39.39 14.23 32.13
N SER A 51 -39.11 14.93 31.02
CA SER A 51 -39.82 16.19 30.71
C SER A 51 -39.47 16.71 29.30
N ALA A 52 -40.42 17.45 28.73
CA ALA A 52 -40.45 17.99 27.38
C ALA A 52 -39.20 18.78 26.95
N GLY A 53 -38.79 18.57 25.70
CA GLY A 53 -37.82 19.40 24.99
C GLY A 53 -37.48 18.78 23.63
N GLY A 54 -37.90 19.43 22.54
CA GLY A 54 -37.63 18.97 21.18
C GLY A 54 -36.13 18.77 20.93
N VAL A 55 -35.75 17.59 20.44
CA VAL A 55 -34.36 17.30 20.06
C VAL A 55 -34.26 17.25 18.55
N ILE A 56 -33.42 18.17 18.07
CA ILE A 56 -32.99 18.39 16.70
C ILE A 56 -32.57 17.08 16.04
N CYS A 57 -33.06 16.85 14.83
CA CYS A 57 -32.63 15.78 13.94
C CYS A 57 -31.12 15.91 13.70
N GLY A 58 -30.33 15.00 14.27
CA GLY A 58 -28.89 14.97 14.06
C GLY A 58 -28.56 14.79 12.57
N GLU A 59 -27.88 15.77 11.99
CA GLU A 59 -27.34 15.71 10.63
C GLU A 59 -26.44 14.47 10.50
N HIS A 60 -26.93 13.45 9.80
CA HIS A 60 -26.11 12.29 9.45
C HIS A 60 -25.21 12.68 8.28
N ARG A 61 -23.95 13.04 8.59
CA ARG A 61 -22.94 13.26 7.56
C ARG A 61 -22.57 11.93 6.90
N PRO A 62 -22.45 11.88 5.56
CA PRO A 62 -21.93 10.70 4.87
C PRO A 62 -20.49 10.48 5.33
N VAL A 63 -20.19 9.31 5.88
CA VAL A 63 -18.81 8.94 6.23
C VAL A 63 -18.04 8.75 4.92
N SER A 64 -17.05 9.60 4.68
CA SER A 64 -16.20 9.51 3.51
C SER A 64 -15.28 8.29 3.61
N TYR A 65 -15.03 7.61 2.47
CA TYR A 65 -14.16 6.43 2.31
C TYR A 65 -12.74 6.62 2.88
N SER A 66 -12.36 7.87 3.17
CA SER A 66 -11.02 8.31 3.57
C SER A 66 -10.81 8.42 5.09
N GLU A 67 -11.87 8.41 5.90
CA GLU A 67 -11.82 8.79 7.33
C GLU A 67 -11.52 7.65 8.31
N ILE A 68 -11.02 6.52 7.82
CA ILE A 68 -10.52 5.44 8.69
C ILE A 68 -9.04 5.69 8.97
N ASN A 69 -8.74 6.76 9.70
CA ASN A 69 -7.39 7.11 10.19
C ASN A 69 -7.14 6.59 11.62
N GLY A 70 -8.17 6.01 12.25
CA GLY A 70 -8.07 5.48 13.60
C GLY A 70 -8.26 6.47 14.74
N SER A 71 -8.51 7.75 14.47
CA SER A 71 -8.79 8.73 15.54
C SER A 71 -10.14 8.50 16.24
N LEU A 72 -10.94 7.53 15.76
CA LEU A 72 -12.21 7.10 16.36
C LEU A 72 -12.08 5.81 17.21
N TYR A 73 -10.86 5.29 17.40
CA TYR A 73 -10.66 4.09 18.23
C TYR A 73 -10.99 4.40 19.69
N ASN A 74 -12.02 3.74 20.20
CA ASN A 74 -12.49 3.83 21.58
C ASN A 74 -11.93 2.68 22.42
N GLU A 75 -12.09 2.74 23.75
CA GLU A 75 -11.61 1.72 24.72
C GLU A 75 -12.19 0.30 24.51
N LYS A 76 -13.05 0.10 23.50
CA LYS A 76 -13.76 -1.16 23.21
C LYS A 76 -13.19 -1.91 21.99
N GLU A 77 -12.06 -1.50 21.44
CA GLU A 77 -11.43 -2.21 20.32
C GLU A 77 -10.72 -3.50 20.76
N LEU A 78 -10.56 -4.43 19.81
CA LEU A 78 -9.78 -5.64 20.05
C LEU A 78 -8.32 -5.25 20.34
N ILE A 79 -7.80 -5.71 21.47
CA ILE A 79 -6.38 -5.53 21.78
C ILE A 79 -5.52 -6.25 20.74
N PHE A 80 -4.38 -5.67 20.40
CA PHE A 80 -3.38 -6.36 19.59
C PHE A 80 -2.83 -7.55 20.41
N PRO A 81 -2.74 -8.77 19.84
CA PRO A 81 -2.30 -9.95 20.58
C PRO A 81 -0.91 -9.74 21.23
N PRO A 82 -0.79 -9.82 22.57
CA PRO A 82 0.48 -9.58 23.26
C PRO A 82 1.61 -10.49 22.78
N GLU A 83 1.30 -11.72 22.38
CA GLU A 83 2.27 -12.70 21.87
C GLU A 83 2.91 -12.26 20.56
N LEU A 84 2.20 -11.47 19.75
CA LEU A 84 2.72 -10.94 18.49
C LEU A 84 3.61 -9.70 18.70
N VAL A 85 3.41 -8.95 19.79
CA VAL A 85 4.28 -7.80 20.14
C VAL A 85 5.68 -8.29 20.52
N LEU A 86 5.76 -9.41 21.23
CA LEU A 86 7.00 -9.99 21.72
C LEU A 86 7.73 -10.84 20.65
N ARG A 87 7.12 -11.03 19.48
CA ARG A 87 7.65 -11.91 18.45
C ARG A 87 8.76 -11.20 17.67
N ASN A 88 9.97 -11.73 17.77
CA ASN A 88 11.06 -11.32 16.90
C ASN A 88 10.87 -11.84 15.47
N ASP A 89 11.25 -11.03 14.49
CA ASP A 89 11.30 -11.46 13.11
C ASP A 89 12.41 -12.50 12.90
N LEU A 90 12.05 -13.60 12.24
CA LEU A 90 12.96 -14.69 11.89
C LEU A 90 13.06 -14.83 10.37
N PRO A 91 14.23 -15.16 9.80
CA PRO A 91 14.30 -15.54 8.40
C PRO A 91 13.43 -16.79 8.18
N LEU A 92 12.68 -16.82 7.08
CA LEU A 92 11.80 -17.94 6.76
C LEU A 92 12.22 -18.61 5.45
N LYS A 93 12.07 -19.94 5.43
CA LYS A 93 12.16 -20.77 4.23
C LYS A 93 10.98 -21.73 4.27
N LEU A 94 10.06 -21.57 3.33
CA LEU A 94 8.83 -22.36 3.24
C LEU A 94 8.82 -23.15 1.94
N HIS A 95 8.23 -24.34 1.99
CA HIS A 95 7.99 -25.20 0.85
C HIS A 95 6.48 -25.29 0.60
N GLY A 96 6.07 -24.95 -0.62
CA GLY A 96 4.69 -25.02 -1.07
C GLY A 96 4.45 -26.19 -2.03
N PHE A 97 3.17 -26.40 -2.37
CA PHE A 97 2.77 -27.35 -3.41
C PHE A 97 3.45 -27.04 -4.75
N GLY A 98 3.66 -28.06 -5.57
CA GLY A 98 4.32 -27.92 -6.88
C GLY A 98 5.81 -27.58 -6.79
N GLY A 99 6.46 -27.79 -5.64
CA GLY A 99 7.90 -27.54 -5.46
C GLY A 99 8.27 -26.06 -5.29
N ILE A 100 7.28 -25.18 -5.09
CA ILE A 100 7.50 -23.75 -4.85
C ILE A 100 8.29 -23.57 -3.56
N ARG A 101 9.34 -22.75 -3.62
CA ARG A 101 10.13 -22.34 -2.45
C ARG A 101 9.95 -20.85 -2.21
N TRP A 102 9.64 -20.49 -0.97
CA TRP A 102 9.45 -19.11 -0.56
C TRP A 102 10.44 -18.74 0.54
N TYR A 103 11.18 -17.66 0.32
CA TYR A 103 12.20 -17.17 1.26
C TYR A 103 11.81 -15.78 1.80
N ARG A 104 12.10 -15.52 3.08
CA ARG A 104 12.04 -14.19 3.70
C ARG A 104 13.39 -13.87 4.35
N PRO A 105 14.32 -13.22 3.64
CA PRO A 105 15.53 -12.67 4.26
C PRO A 105 15.19 -11.48 5.16
N LEU A 106 16.03 -11.24 6.17
CA LEU A 106 15.96 -10.07 7.07
C LEU A 106 17.15 -9.10 6.88
N LYS A 107 18.11 -9.45 6.03
CA LYS A 107 19.33 -8.68 5.78
C LYS A 107 19.54 -8.57 4.28
N LEU A 108 20.03 -7.42 3.81
CA LEU A 108 20.33 -7.21 2.40
C LEU A 108 21.31 -8.26 1.87
N LYS A 109 22.38 -8.57 2.61
CA LYS A 109 23.35 -9.59 2.18
C LYS A 109 22.71 -10.94 1.88
N ASN A 110 21.81 -11.42 2.74
CA ASN A 110 21.11 -12.68 2.52
C ASN A 110 20.18 -12.64 1.29
N LEU A 111 19.57 -11.48 1.02
CA LEU A 111 18.78 -11.28 -0.20
C LEU A 111 19.67 -11.36 -1.44
N LEU A 112 20.81 -10.69 -1.44
CA LEU A 112 21.76 -10.70 -2.54
C LEU A 112 22.33 -12.11 -2.79
N ASP A 113 22.66 -12.84 -1.72
CA ASP A 113 23.12 -14.23 -1.82
C ASP A 113 22.02 -15.14 -2.41
N LEU A 114 20.75 -14.95 -2.00
CA LEU A 114 19.62 -15.68 -2.59
C LEU A 114 19.41 -15.32 -4.07
N LYS A 115 19.57 -14.05 -4.43
CA LYS A 115 19.41 -13.59 -5.82
C LYS A 115 20.57 -14.08 -6.71
N SER A 116 21.78 -14.20 -6.17
CA SER A 116 22.93 -14.81 -6.82
C SER A 116 22.73 -16.32 -7.01
N ALA A 117 22.28 -17.03 -5.98
CA ALA A 117 22.02 -18.47 -6.05
C ALA A 117 20.82 -18.82 -6.95
N TYR A 118 19.83 -17.93 -7.03
CA TYR A 118 18.62 -18.10 -7.82
C TYR A 118 18.35 -16.85 -8.67
N PRO A 119 19.05 -16.68 -9.79
CA PRO A 119 18.93 -15.47 -10.61
C PRO A 119 17.54 -15.21 -11.15
N ASP A 120 16.75 -16.27 -11.42
CA ASP A 120 15.37 -16.16 -11.91
C ASP A 120 14.34 -16.06 -10.78
N ALA A 121 14.78 -16.03 -9.51
CA ALA A 121 13.86 -15.87 -8.39
C ALA A 121 13.11 -14.54 -8.49
N LYS A 122 11.79 -14.62 -8.33
CA LYS A 122 10.90 -13.48 -8.41
C LYS A 122 10.82 -12.82 -7.03
N LEU A 123 11.15 -11.53 -6.98
CA LEU A 123 11.01 -10.74 -5.76
C LEU A 123 9.54 -10.37 -5.55
N VAL A 124 9.09 -10.47 -4.30
CA VAL A 124 7.70 -10.20 -3.92
C VAL A 124 7.65 -9.23 -2.74
N VAL A 125 6.77 -8.23 -2.85
CA VAL A 125 6.38 -7.36 -1.74
C VAL A 125 4.89 -7.51 -1.46
N GLY A 126 4.03 -6.79 -2.18
CA GLY A 126 2.57 -6.83 -2.02
C GLY A 126 1.84 -7.88 -2.85
N ASN A 127 2.54 -8.61 -3.71
CA ASN A 127 1.97 -9.61 -4.64
C ASN A 127 0.89 -9.08 -5.62
N THR A 128 0.73 -7.76 -5.75
CA THR A 128 -0.33 -7.14 -6.57
C THR A 128 -0.13 -7.31 -8.08
N GLU A 129 1.09 -7.57 -8.54
CA GLU A 129 1.39 -7.95 -9.93
C GLU A 129 1.71 -9.45 -10.04
N VAL A 130 2.61 -9.97 -9.21
CA VAL A 130 3.03 -11.38 -9.27
C VAL A 130 1.84 -12.34 -9.12
N GLY A 131 0.88 -12.01 -8.26
CA GLY A 131 -0.36 -12.79 -8.13
C GLY A 131 -1.22 -12.77 -9.41
N ILE A 132 -1.25 -11.66 -10.14
CA ILE A 132 -1.96 -11.57 -11.42
C ILE A 132 -1.22 -12.38 -12.49
N GLU A 133 0.11 -12.30 -12.54
CA GLU A 133 0.93 -13.08 -13.46
C GLU A 133 0.71 -14.59 -13.27
N ILE A 134 0.70 -15.06 -12.02
CA ILE A 134 0.47 -16.48 -11.71
C ILE A 134 -0.97 -16.90 -12.04
N ASN A 135 -1.98 -16.16 -11.55
CA ASN A 135 -3.37 -16.59 -11.63
C ASN A 135 -4.01 -16.40 -13.01
N PHE A 136 -3.60 -15.37 -13.76
CA PHE A 136 -4.28 -14.98 -15.01
C PHE A 136 -3.37 -15.03 -16.24
N LYS A 137 -2.04 -15.10 -16.07
CA LYS A 137 -1.08 -15.21 -17.20
C LYS A 137 -0.33 -16.54 -17.20
N SER A 138 -0.71 -17.47 -16.33
CA SER A 138 -0.07 -18.80 -16.19
C SER A 138 1.44 -18.74 -15.96
N ALA A 139 1.94 -17.65 -15.36
CA ALA A 139 3.36 -17.52 -15.05
C ALA A 139 3.75 -18.49 -13.94
N GLN A 140 4.92 -19.10 -14.06
CA GLN A 140 5.45 -20.05 -13.08
C GLN A 140 6.71 -19.50 -12.44
N TYR A 141 6.65 -19.29 -11.12
CA TYR A 141 7.77 -18.83 -10.32
C TYR A 141 8.09 -19.86 -9.23
N PRO A 142 9.02 -20.80 -9.49
CA PRO A 142 9.34 -21.86 -8.55
C PRO A 142 10.05 -21.32 -7.29
N ILE A 143 10.63 -20.12 -7.36
CA ILE A 143 11.32 -19.48 -6.25
C ILE A 143 10.83 -18.05 -6.09
N LEU A 144 10.31 -17.76 -4.90
CA LEU A 144 9.80 -16.46 -4.49
C LEU A 144 10.62 -15.94 -3.32
N ILE A 145 11.02 -14.67 -3.37
CA ILE A 145 11.77 -14.03 -2.28
C ILE A 145 10.97 -12.82 -1.80
N CYS A 146 10.46 -12.88 -0.58
CA CYS A 146 9.75 -11.78 0.06
C CYS A 146 10.74 -10.81 0.70
N VAL A 147 10.81 -9.60 0.16
CA VAL A 147 11.83 -8.61 0.55
C VAL A 147 11.32 -7.56 1.54
N THR A 148 10.08 -7.71 2.02
CA THR A 148 9.39 -6.79 2.94
C THR A 148 10.15 -6.50 4.24
N HIS A 149 11.01 -7.41 4.71
CA HIS A 149 11.69 -7.31 6.02
C HIS A 149 13.17 -6.92 5.89
N VAL A 150 13.63 -6.56 4.69
CA VAL A 150 14.99 -6.04 4.49
C VAL A 150 14.98 -4.54 4.80
N PRO A 151 15.65 -4.07 5.87
CA PRO A 151 15.55 -2.67 6.31
C PRO A 151 15.97 -1.65 5.24
N GLU A 152 17.03 -1.95 4.49
CA GLU A 152 17.59 -1.08 3.45
C GLU A 152 16.57 -0.79 2.34
N LEU A 153 15.70 -1.76 2.01
CA LEU A 153 14.64 -1.58 1.01
C LEU A 153 13.41 -0.85 1.56
N ASN A 154 13.33 -0.59 2.86
CA ASN A 154 12.23 0.12 3.51
C ASN A 154 12.62 1.51 4.01
N VAL A 155 13.83 1.99 3.68
CA VAL A 155 14.26 3.34 3.99
C VAL A 155 13.30 4.35 3.37
N LEU A 156 12.91 5.36 4.14
CA LEU A 156 12.17 6.52 3.62
C LEU A 156 12.69 7.75 4.36
N SER A 157 13.63 8.46 3.74
CA SER A 157 14.42 9.51 4.39
C SER A 157 14.37 10.80 3.59
N ILE A 158 14.08 11.90 4.29
CA ILE A 158 14.11 13.24 3.73
C ILE A 158 15.55 13.75 3.88
N LYS A 159 16.21 14.04 2.76
CA LYS A 159 17.58 14.55 2.68
C LYS A 159 17.55 16.03 2.29
N GLU A 160 18.70 16.70 2.40
CA GLU A 160 18.86 18.10 1.99
C GLU A 160 18.58 18.31 0.50
N ASN A 161 18.89 17.32 -0.34
CA ASN A 161 18.82 17.41 -1.80
C ASN A 161 17.64 16.63 -2.44
N GLY A 162 16.90 15.84 -1.66
CA GLY A 162 15.78 15.05 -2.17
C GLY A 162 15.18 14.09 -1.14
N VAL A 163 14.37 13.16 -1.61
CA VAL A 163 13.83 12.05 -0.81
C VAL A 163 14.47 10.74 -1.25
N GLU A 164 15.03 10.00 -0.30
CA GLU A 164 15.46 8.62 -0.49
C GLU A 164 14.29 7.68 -0.20
N ILE A 165 13.93 6.83 -1.16
CA ILE A 165 12.78 5.93 -1.10
C ILE A 165 13.24 4.50 -1.41
N GLY A 166 13.24 3.64 -0.40
CA GLY A 166 13.54 2.22 -0.54
C GLY A 166 12.52 1.52 -1.44
N SER A 167 12.97 0.54 -2.23
CA SER A 167 12.14 -0.11 -3.24
C SER A 167 10.96 -0.92 -2.67
N SER A 168 11.02 -1.35 -1.42
CA SER A 168 9.94 -2.06 -0.72
C SER A 168 8.96 -1.13 0.03
N VAL A 169 9.20 0.18 0.02
CA VAL A 169 8.26 1.16 0.60
C VAL A 169 6.89 1.01 -0.07
N ARG A 170 5.86 0.93 0.77
CA ARG A 170 4.45 0.83 0.34
C ARG A 170 3.98 2.16 -0.25
N LEU A 171 3.13 2.11 -1.27
CA LEU A 171 2.59 3.31 -1.93
C LEU A 171 1.79 4.19 -0.95
N SER A 172 1.04 3.60 -0.01
CA SER A 172 0.35 4.37 1.03
C SER A 172 1.32 5.12 1.94
N ARG A 173 2.41 4.48 2.34
CA ARG A 173 3.45 5.09 3.17
C ARG A 173 4.18 6.22 2.43
N LEU A 174 4.47 6.02 1.14
CA LEU A 174 5.00 7.08 0.29
C LEU A 174 4.03 8.27 0.25
N GLN A 175 2.73 8.02 0.01
CA GLN A 175 1.70 9.07 -0.06
C GLN A 175 1.65 9.90 1.23
N GLU A 176 1.67 9.27 2.41
CA GLU A 176 1.70 9.95 3.71
C GLU A 176 2.89 10.90 3.84
N VAL A 177 4.10 10.42 3.49
CA VAL A 177 5.33 11.23 3.60
C VAL A 177 5.33 12.37 2.59
N LEU A 178 4.86 12.14 1.36
CA LEU A 178 4.76 13.21 0.36
C LEU A 178 3.81 14.32 0.82
N ILE A 179 2.64 13.97 1.38
CA ILE A 179 1.69 14.97 1.93
C ILE A 179 2.37 15.81 3.01
N LYS A 180 3.09 15.16 3.93
CA LYS A 180 3.84 15.86 4.99
C LYS A 180 4.90 16.81 4.42
N VAL A 181 5.74 16.32 3.50
CA VAL A 181 6.79 17.12 2.86
C VAL A 181 6.21 18.32 2.12
N ILE A 182 5.08 18.15 1.42
CA ILE A 182 4.38 19.22 0.71
C ILE A 182 3.90 20.33 1.66
N SER A 183 3.49 19.98 2.89
CA SER A 183 3.05 20.96 3.88
C SER A 183 4.19 21.67 4.62
N GLU A 184 5.37 21.07 4.69
CA GLU A 184 6.48 21.55 5.53
C GLU A 184 7.58 22.28 4.74
N ARG A 185 7.73 21.99 3.43
CA ARG A 185 8.78 22.59 2.59
C ARG A 185 8.23 23.66 1.66
N GLU A 186 9.12 24.48 1.12
CA GLU A 186 8.77 25.56 0.21
C GLU A 186 8.08 25.03 -1.05
N ILE A 187 7.12 25.81 -1.56
CA ILE A 187 6.28 25.36 -2.68
C ILE A 187 7.10 25.02 -3.92
N HIS A 188 8.18 25.76 -4.18
CA HIS A 188 9.02 25.55 -5.35
C HIS A 188 9.85 24.26 -5.27
N GLU A 189 10.17 23.77 -4.07
CA GLU A 189 10.97 22.55 -3.88
C GLU A 189 10.16 21.26 -4.09
N THR A 190 8.84 21.34 -3.92
CA THR A 190 7.96 20.17 -3.80
C THR A 190 7.14 19.86 -5.06
N SER A 191 7.45 20.46 -6.22
CA SER A 191 6.63 20.26 -7.43
C SER A 191 6.51 18.79 -7.84
N SER A 192 7.62 18.05 -7.82
CA SER A 192 7.62 16.60 -8.12
C SER A 192 6.81 15.79 -7.09
N CYS A 193 6.95 16.13 -5.80
CA CYS A 193 6.19 15.49 -4.72
C CYS A 193 4.68 15.70 -4.89
N ARG A 194 4.26 16.92 -5.24
CA ARG A 194 2.86 17.24 -5.51
C ARG A 194 2.31 16.41 -6.66
N ALA A 195 3.03 16.35 -7.79
CA ALA A 195 2.59 15.57 -8.94
C ALA A 195 2.41 14.07 -8.62
N ILE A 196 3.38 13.47 -7.92
CA ILE A 196 3.29 12.06 -7.50
C ILE A 196 2.15 11.85 -6.49
N SER A 197 1.99 12.76 -5.52
CA SER A 197 0.92 12.68 -4.53
C SER A 197 -0.47 12.78 -5.17
N GLU A 198 -0.67 13.69 -6.12
CA GLU A 198 -1.93 13.81 -6.87
C GLU A 198 -2.21 12.55 -7.69
N GLN A 199 -1.20 11.99 -8.36
CA GLN A 199 -1.35 10.76 -9.13
C GLN A 199 -1.75 9.57 -8.24
N LEU A 200 -1.20 9.49 -7.02
CA LEU A 200 -1.53 8.45 -6.04
C LEU A 200 -2.96 8.55 -5.50
N LYS A 201 -3.64 9.70 -5.63
CA LYS A 201 -5.08 9.81 -5.29
C LYS A 201 -5.94 8.95 -6.22
N TRP A 202 -5.58 8.90 -7.51
CA TRP A 202 -6.28 8.14 -8.55
C TRP A 202 -5.73 6.73 -8.75
N PHE A 203 -4.69 6.36 -7.98
CA PHE A 203 -4.02 5.06 -8.07
C PHE A 203 -4.70 4.04 -7.17
N ALA A 204 -5.50 3.16 -7.77
CA ALA A 204 -6.13 1.99 -7.15
C ALA A 204 -6.89 2.28 -5.82
N GLY A 205 -7.44 1.23 -5.22
CA GLY A 205 -7.96 1.28 -3.85
C GLY A 205 -6.88 1.37 -2.75
N LYS A 206 -7.28 1.78 -1.54
CA LYS A 206 -6.41 1.83 -0.34
C LYS A 206 -5.79 0.46 -0.02
N GLN A 207 -6.54 -0.61 -0.27
CA GLN A 207 -6.15 -2.01 -0.08
C GLN A 207 -4.91 -2.35 -0.92
N VAL A 208 -4.91 -1.95 -2.20
CA VAL A 208 -3.78 -2.15 -3.11
C VAL A 208 -2.61 -1.29 -2.67
N LYS A 209 -2.83 0.00 -2.40
CA LYS A 209 -1.77 0.93 -1.97
C LYS A 209 -1.07 0.53 -0.66
N ASN A 210 -1.79 -0.14 0.24
CA ASN A 210 -1.26 -0.62 1.52
C ASN A 210 -0.28 -1.79 1.39
N VAL A 211 -0.20 -2.45 0.24
CA VAL A 211 0.70 -3.59 0.03
C VAL A 211 1.59 -3.42 -1.20
N ALA A 212 1.13 -2.72 -2.23
CA ALA A 212 1.92 -2.40 -3.42
C ALA A 212 3.14 -1.56 -3.04
N SER A 213 4.29 -1.89 -3.64
CA SER A 213 5.56 -1.20 -3.39
C SER A 213 5.96 -0.31 -4.54
N VAL A 214 6.75 0.72 -4.23
CA VAL A 214 7.32 1.65 -5.21
C VAL A 214 8.17 0.89 -6.23
N GLY A 215 9.10 0.06 -5.75
CA GLY A 215 9.97 -0.74 -6.61
C GLY A 215 9.21 -1.80 -7.40
N GLY A 216 8.17 -2.41 -6.82
CA GLY A 216 7.30 -3.32 -7.55
C GLY A 216 6.60 -2.63 -8.72
N ASN A 217 6.09 -1.40 -8.53
CA ASN A 217 5.49 -0.62 -9.62
C ASN A 217 6.50 -0.25 -10.72
N ILE A 218 7.71 0.17 -10.33
CA ILE A 218 8.79 0.54 -11.26
C ILE A 218 9.26 -0.69 -12.06
N CYS A 219 9.71 -1.75 -11.38
CA CYS A 219 10.29 -2.93 -12.01
C CYS A 219 9.29 -3.76 -12.82
N THR A 220 7.98 -3.64 -12.55
CA THR A 220 6.95 -4.24 -13.41
C THR A 220 6.97 -3.62 -14.82
N ALA A 221 7.38 -2.35 -14.93
CA ALA A 221 7.49 -1.62 -16.20
C ALA A 221 6.25 -1.78 -17.10
N SER A 222 5.07 -1.68 -16.47
CA SER A 222 3.81 -1.68 -17.21
C SER A 222 3.76 -0.42 -18.09
N PRO A 223 3.43 -0.53 -19.40
CA PRO A 223 3.31 0.63 -20.29
C PRO A 223 2.27 1.67 -19.86
N ILE A 224 1.31 1.23 -19.04
CA ILE A 224 0.21 2.00 -18.46
C ILE A 224 0.46 2.34 -16.99
N SER A 225 1.70 2.24 -16.50
CA SER A 225 2.03 2.65 -15.13
C SER A 225 1.81 4.15 -14.98
N ASP A 226 1.00 4.54 -13.99
CA ASP A 226 0.73 5.94 -13.68
C ASP A 226 1.94 6.69 -13.10
N LEU A 227 2.87 5.99 -12.45
CA LEU A 227 3.99 6.63 -11.74
C LEU A 227 5.28 6.67 -12.56
N ASN A 228 5.50 5.73 -13.47
CA ASN A 228 6.75 5.66 -14.27
C ASN A 228 7.01 6.95 -15.08
N PRO A 229 6.01 7.55 -15.76
CA PRO A 229 6.19 8.84 -16.43
C PRO A 229 6.63 9.96 -15.48
N LEU A 230 6.14 9.95 -14.24
CA LEU A 230 6.50 10.96 -13.24
C LEU A 230 7.91 10.78 -12.70
N TRP A 231 8.37 9.55 -12.47
CA TRP A 231 9.77 9.30 -12.10
C TRP A 231 10.73 9.80 -13.18
N MET A 232 10.41 9.56 -14.45
CA MET A 232 11.19 10.06 -15.59
C MET A 232 11.17 11.60 -15.64
N ALA A 233 9.98 12.21 -15.56
CA ALA A 233 9.83 13.67 -15.61
C ALA A 233 10.54 14.36 -14.45
N ALA A 234 10.46 13.80 -13.23
CA ALA A 234 11.06 14.33 -12.01
C ALA A 234 12.59 14.16 -11.94
N ARG A 235 13.22 13.57 -12.97
CA ARG A 235 14.66 13.27 -12.98
C ARG A 235 15.09 12.39 -11.81
N ALA A 236 14.22 11.46 -11.41
CA ALA A 236 14.55 10.52 -10.34
C ALA A 236 15.75 9.65 -10.74
N GLU A 237 16.53 9.27 -9.75
CA GLU A 237 17.66 8.37 -9.87
C GLU A 237 17.32 7.05 -9.20
N PHE A 238 17.63 5.95 -9.85
CA PHE A 238 17.41 4.60 -9.34
C PHE A 238 18.76 4.03 -8.94
N HIS A 239 18.87 3.64 -7.66
CA HIS A 239 20.04 2.96 -7.14
C HIS A 239 19.83 1.46 -7.24
N ILE A 240 20.71 0.81 -7.98
CA ILE A 240 20.66 -0.62 -8.28
C ILE A 240 21.87 -1.24 -7.61
N VAL A 241 21.65 -2.36 -6.91
CA VAL A 241 22.70 -3.09 -6.20
C VAL A 241 22.86 -4.47 -6.81
N ASP A 242 24.12 -4.89 -7.01
CA ASP A 242 24.48 -6.22 -7.51
C ASP A 242 24.63 -7.24 -6.37
N SER A 243 24.96 -8.49 -6.70
CA SER A 243 25.16 -9.55 -5.71
C SER A 243 26.40 -9.37 -4.81
N GLU A 244 27.35 -8.55 -5.23
CA GLU A 244 28.57 -8.23 -4.48
C GLU A 244 28.36 -7.05 -3.52
N GLY A 245 27.27 -6.30 -3.71
CA GLY A 245 26.92 -5.11 -2.93
C GLY A 245 27.37 -3.80 -3.57
N ASN A 246 27.88 -3.82 -4.81
CA ASN A 246 28.22 -2.61 -5.53
C ASN A 246 26.93 -1.90 -5.96
N ILE A 247 26.92 -0.58 -5.85
CA ILE A 247 25.77 0.25 -6.21
C ILE A 247 26.09 1.05 -7.46
N ARG A 248 25.22 0.96 -8.46
CA ARG A 248 25.21 1.86 -9.62
C ARG A 248 23.94 2.69 -9.63
N THR A 249 24.04 3.87 -10.24
CA THR A 249 22.92 4.81 -10.37
C THR A 249 22.50 4.89 -11.82
N VAL A 250 21.18 4.83 -12.07
CA VAL A 250 20.57 4.97 -13.39
C VAL A 250 19.49 6.03 -13.33
N HIS A 251 19.47 6.95 -14.29
CA HIS A 251 18.36 7.90 -14.38
C HIS A 251 17.07 7.18 -14.79
N ALA A 252 15.95 7.57 -14.20
CA ALA A 252 14.66 6.93 -14.47
C ALA A 252 14.29 6.88 -15.96
N LYS A 253 14.70 7.89 -16.74
CA LYS A 253 14.48 7.95 -18.20
C LYS A 253 15.19 6.84 -18.99
N ASP A 254 16.32 6.35 -18.48
CA ASP A 254 17.19 5.37 -19.16
C ASP A 254 16.91 3.94 -18.64
N PHE A 255 16.14 3.80 -17.56
CA PHE A 255 15.85 2.52 -16.92
C PHE A 255 14.84 1.66 -17.68
N PHE A 256 13.92 2.26 -18.43
CA PHE A 256 12.87 1.52 -19.15
C PHE A 256 13.29 1.24 -20.59
N LEU A 257 13.68 -0.01 -20.87
CA LEU A 257 14.27 -0.41 -22.16
C LEU A 257 13.23 -0.86 -23.19
N GLY A 258 12.00 -1.10 -22.78
CA GLY A 258 10.92 -1.57 -23.66
C GLY A 258 9.73 -2.14 -22.88
N TYR A 259 8.82 -2.81 -23.60
CA TYR A 259 7.62 -3.40 -23.01
C TYR A 259 7.99 -4.38 -21.89
N ARG A 260 7.67 -4.01 -20.63
CA ARG A 260 8.00 -4.79 -19.41
C ARG A 260 9.47 -5.20 -19.31
N LYS A 261 10.38 -4.39 -19.88
CA LYS A 261 11.83 -4.62 -19.85
C LYS A 261 12.52 -3.43 -19.19
N VAL A 262 13.34 -3.71 -18.20
CA VAL A 262 14.08 -2.70 -17.42
C VAL A 262 15.58 -2.95 -17.49
N ASP A 263 16.36 -1.91 -17.18
CA ASP A 263 17.82 -1.96 -17.07
C ASP A 263 18.25 -2.57 -15.72
N LEU A 264 17.91 -3.85 -15.53
CA LEU A 264 18.45 -4.69 -14.46
C LEU A 264 19.12 -5.89 -15.10
N VAL A 265 20.41 -6.08 -14.83
CA VAL A 265 21.13 -7.29 -15.25
C VAL A 265 20.90 -8.42 -14.25
N GLN A 266 21.35 -9.62 -14.62
CA GLN A 266 21.17 -10.80 -13.79
C GLN A 266 21.87 -10.62 -12.43
N GLY A 267 21.17 -10.92 -11.34
CA GLY A 267 21.69 -10.75 -9.98
C GLY A 267 21.41 -9.39 -9.34
N GLU A 268 21.07 -8.37 -10.15
CA GLU A 268 20.77 -7.04 -9.63
C GLU A 268 19.36 -6.91 -9.06
N ILE A 269 19.21 -5.99 -8.11
CA ILE A 269 17.93 -5.56 -7.58
C ILE A 269 17.87 -4.02 -7.52
N LEU A 270 16.67 -3.47 -7.68
CA LEU A 270 16.40 -2.07 -7.36
C LEU A 270 16.45 -1.90 -5.83
N LEU A 271 17.44 -1.17 -5.34
CA LEU A 271 17.64 -0.89 -3.92
C LEU A 271 16.72 0.24 -3.47
N SER A 272 16.83 1.38 -4.14
CA SER A 272 16.11 2.60 -3.78
C SER A 272 15.96 3.56 -4.96
N ILE A 273 15.15 4.58 -4.73
CA ILE A 273 14.82 5.66 -5.63
C ILE A 273 15.19 6.95 -4.91
N PHE A 274 16.01 7.77 -5.54
CA PHE A 274 16.28 9.13 -5.11
C PHE A 274 15.45 10.11 -5.93
N LEU A 275 14.53 10.82 -5.26
CA LEU A 275 13.68 11.85 -5.85
C LEU A 275 14.26 13.23 -5.51
N PRO A 276 14.90 13.94 -6.46
CA PRO A 276 15.49 15.24 -6.17
C PRO A 276 14.43 16.30 -5.88
N TRP A 277 14.80 17.30 -5.08
CA TRP A 277 13.98 18.52 -4.95
C TRP A 277 13.88 19.26 -6.28
N SER A 278 12.72 19.89 -6.49
CA SER A 278 12.51 20.73 -7.68
C SER A 278 13.26 22.05 -7.50
N ARG A 279 13.89 22.55 -8.55
CA ARG A 279 14.61 23.83 -8.53
C ARG A 279 13.62 25.00 -8.56
N HIS A 280 14.10 26.19 -8.22
CA HIS A 280 13.33 27.41 -8.45
C HIS A 280 12.93 27.52 -9.93
N CYS A 281 11.69 27.91 -10.22
CA CYS A 281 11.12 27.90 -11.59
C CYS A 281 11.09 26.54 -12.29
N GLU A 282 11.13 25.42 -11.54
CA GLU A 282 10.92 24.07 -12.06
C GLU A 282 9.53 23.55 -11.67
N PHE A 283 8.77 23.10 -12.66
CA PHE A 283 7.40 22.62 -12.47
C PHE A 283 7.24 21.21 -13.04
N VAL A 284 6.59 20.35 -12.27
CA VAL A 284 6.22 18.98 -12.66
C VAL A 284 4.72 18.82 -12.49
N LYS A 285 4.06 18.22 -13.48
CA LYS A 285 2.61 17.99 -13.48
C LYS A 285 2.25 16.61 -14.01
N GLU A 286 1.29 15.99 -13.35
CA GLU A 286 0.67 14.70 -13.64
C GLU A 286 -0.61 14.84 -14.46
N PHE A 287 -0.85 13.86 -15.33
CA PHE A 287 -2.08 13.71 -16.10
C PHE A 287 -2.45 12.24 -16.20
N LYS A 288 -3.75 11.94 -16.03
CA LYS A 288 -4.32 10.61 -16.24
C LYS A 288 -5.72 10.74 -16.83
N GLN A 289 -5.99 9.94 -17.86
CA GLN A 289 -7.31 9.73 -18.43
C GLN A 289 -7.65 8.24 -18.38
N SER A 290 -8.83 7.92 -17.87
CA SER A 290 -9.37 6.55 -17.73
C SER A 290 -10.88 6.56 -17.94
N HIS A 291 -11.54 5.38 -17.95
CA HIS A 291 -13.00 5.31 -18.08
C HIS A 291 -13.71 5.73 -16.79
N ARG A 292 -13.08 5.46 -15.63
CA ARG A 292 -13.52 5.91 -14.31
C ARG A 292 -12.45 6.74 -13.64
N ARG A 293 -12.86 7.64 -12.74
CA ARG A 293 -11.95 8.56 -12.05
C ARG A 293 -10.99 7.83 -11.09
N GLU A 294 -11.46 6.80 -10.42
CA GLU A 294 -10.74 6.04 -9.39
C GLU A 294 -10.69 4.55 -9.73
N ASP A 295 -9.66 3.86 -9.24
CA ASP A 295 -9.47 2.41 -9.35
C ASP A 295 -9.60 1.86 -10.79
N ASP A 296 -9.05 2.61 -11.75
CA ASP A 296 -9.09 2.26 -13.17
C ASP A 296 -7.73 2.36 -13.82
N ILE A 297 -7.57 1.58 -14.88
CA ILE A 297 -6.38 1.56 -15.72
C ILE A 297 -6.37 2.80 -16.61
N ALA A 298 -5.22 3.46 -16.73
CA ALA A 298 -5.07 4.59 -17.63
C ALA A 298 -5.24 4.17 -19.11
N LEU A 299 -6.04 4.93 -19.84
CA LEU A 299 -6.03 4.95 -21.31
C LEU A 299 -4.80 5.70 -21.80
N VAL A 300 -4.56 6.86 -21.20
CA VAL A 300 -3.37 7.69 -21.42
C VAL A 300 -2.99 8.33 -20.08
N ASN A 301 -1.70 8.38 -19.78
CA ASN A 301 -1.16 9.15 -18.67
C ASN A 301 0.12 9.88 -19.12
N ALA A 302 0.49 10.92 -18.38
CA ALA A 302 1.70 11.68 -18.66
C ALA A 302 2.27 12.32 -17.38
N GLY A 303 3.60 12.38 -17.33
CA GLY A 303 4.34 13.25 -16.42
C GLY A 303 5.07 14.28 -17.25
N MET A 304 4.83 15.56 -16.99
CA MET A 304 5.47 16.66 -17.72
C MET A 304 6.32 17.48 -16.77
N ARG A 305 7.51 17.88 -17.22
CA ARG A 305 8.40 18.80 -16.50
C ARG A 305 8.78 19.96 -17.39
N VAL A 306 8.77 21.18 -16.84
CA VAL A 306 9.33 22.38 -17.44
C VAL A 306 10.25 23.08 -16.44
N TYR A 307 11.34 23.65 -16.94
CA TYR A 307 12.26 24.50 -16.19
C TYR A 307 12.43 25.79 -16.99
N LEU A 308 12.08 26.92 -16.39
CA LEU A 308 12.11 28.24 -17.03
C LEU A 308 13.47 28.92 -16.85
#